data_AF-A0A9D8G3W6-F1
#
_entry.id   AF-A0A9D8G3W6-F1
#
_cell.length_a   1.000
_cell.length_b   1.000
_cell.length_c   1.000
_cell.angle_alpha   90.00
_cell.angle_beta   90.00
_cell.angle_gamma   90.00
#
_symmetry.space_group_name_H-M   'P 1'
#
loop_
_entity.id
_entity.type
_entity.pdbx_description
1 polymer ?
#
loop_
_entity_poly.entity_id
_entity_poly.type
_entity_poly.pdbx_seq_one_letter_code
_entity_poly.pdbx_strand_id
1 'polypeptide(L)'
;MAGYLVAEEGPLSGLVIRLEEGHEWIIGRDPDVSFQVLEDPMVSRKHLICRLTEEGFVVENLSTVNPASLNGRPITDPATLQEGDTLQIGGTLFTFTEHDPQLAPLTEKSSFQDYHPTIFDEESPLDSLSFNEVTSARWMIKVISGPNTGAEFGLQPGHSYILGKDPHSCDVIFQDLSVSRQHAKITLDEQSISTLEDLKSRNGTYVNGHYLEAPHRLASQDLVSIGTTSFLLIDREQTRETLYSPASFTQAPEPKEAPSEEPSKILSPKTWKNLFIPTKHLILAGTLVLLILIGISSALSLFKTHHIELAKQDDQAVLEDTFKKFVGVDFSFNPATGTIFVVGDVLTEIEKQELLYLLKSLPFIRNIEDNITIDEIVWSDMNAFLARNPNWRAVTMTAYAPGKFTLKGYVQTQQDALNLAEYITLNFPYNEKLDNQVVVANTLETQVQALLMEKGFVNITFQLTAGELVLTGRLNESSEKDFSKLLQELKKVQGIRSIKNFV
;
A
#
# COMPACT_ATOMS: atom_id res chain seq x y z
N MET A 1 -10.27 33.04 26.20
CA MET A 1 -9.43 33.53 25.09
C MET A 1 -9.31 32.37 24.13
N ALA A 2 -9.70 32.54 22.87
CA ALA A 2 -9.63 31.48 21.87
C ALA A 2 -8.38 31.71 21.02
N GLY A 3 -7.61 30.66 20.79
CA GLY A 3 -6.43 30.69 19.92
C GLY A 3 -6.57 29.64 18.83
N TYR A 4 -6.03 29.93 17.65
CA TYR A 4 -6.10 29.07 16.48
C TYR A 4 -4.69 28.88 15.92
N LEU A 5 -4.37 27.64 15.56
CA LEU A 5 -3.19 27.33 14.75
C LEU A 5 -3.69 26.90 13.36
N VAL A 6 -3.40 27.69 12.34
CA VAL A 6 -3.83 27.48 10.97
C VAL A 6 -2.66 26.91 10.17
N ALA A 7 -2.78 25.68 9.65
CA ALA A 7 -1.76 25.09 8.80
C ALA A 7 -1.78 25.75 7.43
N GLU A 8 -0.75 26.55 7.13
CA GLU A 8 -0.63 27.26 5.85
C GLU A 8 0.18 26.43 4.84
N GLU A 9 1.24 25.77 5.29
CA GLU A 9 2.14 24.99 4.44
C GLU A 9 2.48 23.61 5.04
N GLY A 10 2.77 22.64 4.17
CA GLY A 10 3.15 21.28 4.56
C GLY A 10 2.03 20.24 4.42
N PRO A 11 2.25 18.99 4.88
CA PRO A 11 1.36 17.85 4.63
C PRO A 11 -0.03 18.00 5.26
N LEU A 12 -0.18 18.88 6.25
CA LEU A 12 -1.45 19.14 6.93
C LEU A 12 -2.06 20.51 6.54
N SER A 13 -1.65 21.11 5.41
CA SER A 13 -2.20 22.41 4.95
C SER A 13 -3.73 22.40 4.90
N GLY A 14 -4.34 23.46 5.45
CA GLY A 14 -5.80 23.60 5.61
C GLY A 14 -6.35 23.08 6.96
N LEU A 15 -5.56 22.38 7.77
CA LEU A 15 -5.93 22.02 9.14
C LEU A 15 -5.98 23.27 10.04
N VAL A 16 -7.03 23.40 10.85
CA VAL A 16 -7.15 24.44 11.89
C VAL A 16 -7.30 23.78 13.25
N ILE A 17 -6.34 24.00 14.14
CA ILE A 17 -6.38 23.53 15.53
C ILE A 17 -7.00 24.63 16.38
N ARG A 18 -8.09 24.31 17.08
CA ARG A 18 -8.86 25.26 17.90
C ARG A 18 -8.53 25.06 19.38
N LEU A 19 -7.92 26.07 20.00
CA LEU A 19 -7.54 26.09 21.41
C LEU A 19 -8.60 26.85 22.22
N GLU A 20 -9.82 26.28 22.27
CA GLU A 20 -11.00 26.93 22.85
C GLU A 20 -11.45 26.32 24.19
N GLU A 21 -11.39 24.98 24.31
CA GLU A 21 -11.85 24.24 25.49
C GLU A 21 -10.66 23.74 26.31
N GLY A 22 -10.42 24.36 27.47
CA GLY A 22 -9.37 23.96 28.41
C GLY A 22 -8.30 25.04 28.62
N HIS A 23 -7.19 24.62 29.25
CA HIS A 23 -6.03 25.47 29.53
C HIS A 23 -4.70 24.77 29.18
N GLU A 24 -4.76 23.54 28.67
CA GLU A 24 -3.60 22.74 28.26
C GLU A 24 -4.00 21.82 27.10
N TRP A 25 -3.21 21.84 26.03
CA TRP A 25 -3.43 21.07 24.81
C TRP A 25 -2.14 20.41 24.35
N ILE A 26 -2.09 19.09 24.39
CA ILE A 26 -0.97 18.31 23.84
C ILE A 26 -1.21 18.09 22.35
N ILE A 27 -0.27 18.50 21.52
CA ILE A 27 -0.27 18.28 20.07
C ILE A 27 0.79 17.23 19.76
N GLY A 28 0.40 16.16 19.07
CA GLY A 28 1.28 15.02 18.86
C GLY A 28 0.68 13.96 17.95
N ARG A 29 1.42 12.87 17.73
CA ARG A 29 0.99 11.77 16.85
C ARG A 29 0.26 10.63 17.60
N ASP A 30 0.25 10.67 18.93
CA ASP A 30 -0.30 9.60 19.76
C ASP A 30 -1.77 9.90 20.14
N PRO A 31 -2.75 9.07 19.71
CA PRO A 31 -4.17 9.31 19.95
C PRO A 31 -4.60 9.14 21.41
N ASP A 32 -3.81 8.44 22.23
CA ASP A 32 -4.17 8.19 23.64
C ASP A 32 -3.88 9.40 24.54
N VAL A 33 -3.06 10.34 24.08
CA VAL A 33 -2.53 11.44 24.91
C VAL A 33 -2.62 12.82 24.25
N SER A 34 -2.77 12.88 22.93
CA SER A 34 -2.81 14.15 22.22
C SER A 34 -4.23 14.68 22.18
N PHE A 35 -4.40 15.94 22.55
CA PHE A 35 -5.63 16.69 22.28
C PHE A 35 -5.86 16.79 20.77
N GLN A 36 -4.81 17.15 20.02
CA GLN A 36 -4.82 17.14 18.57
C GLN A 36 -3.84 16.09 18.07
N VAL A 37 -4.37 15.07 17.39
CA VAL A 37 -3.58 14.07 16.69
C VAL A 37 -3.18 14.62 15.33
N LEU A 38 -1.88 14.61 15.04
CA LEU A 38 -1.31 14.99 13.74
C LEU A 38 -0.80 13.74 13.02
N GLU A 39 -1.36 13.47 11.84
CA GLU A 39 -0.95 12.38 10.96
C GLU A 39 0.31 12.74 10.17
N ASP A 40 1.39 13.05 10.88
CA ASP A 40 2.68 13.42 10.31
C ASP A 40 3.79 12.57 10.98
N PRO A 41 4.52 11.73 10.24
CA PRO A 41 5.60 10.91 10.79
C PRO A 41 6.75 11.69 11.43
N MET A 42 6.97 12.95 11.03
CA MET A 42 7.94 13.84 11.66
C MET A 42 7.47 14.33 13.03
N VAL A 43 6.20 14.09 13.38
CA VAL A 43 5.61 14.45 14.67
C VAL A 43 5.81 13.33 15.70
N SER A 44 6.55 13.65 16.77
CA SER A 44 6.65 12.84 17.99
C SER A 44 5.28 12.53 18.61
N ARG A 45 5.21 11.40 19.33
CA ARG A 45 4.00 10.95 20.05
C ARG A 45 3.37 12.05 20.91
N LYS A 46 4.19 12.73 21.71
CA LYS A 46 3.90 14.04 22.30
C LYS A 46 4.91 15.02 21.72
N HIS A 47 4.46 15.94 20.87
CA HIS A 47 5.39 16.78 20.13
C HIS A 47 5.56 18.16 20.77
N LEU A 48 4.44 18.77 21.10
CA LEU A 48 4.37 20.11 21.66
C LEU A 48 3.20 20.18 22.63
N ILE A 49 3.32 20.99 23.66
CA ILE A 49 2.21 21.32 24.54
C ILE A 49 1.98 22.82 24.51
N CYS A 50 0.72 23.22 24.35
CA CYS A 50 0.30 24.60 24.43
C CYS A 50 -0.52 24.79 25.72
N ARG A 51 -0.24 25.83 26.49
CA ARG A 51 -0.95 26.17 27.72
C ARG A 51 -1.46 27.59 27.69
N LEU A 52 -2.67 27.81 28.18
CA LEU A 52 -3.21 29.16 28.37
C LEU A 52 -2.82 29.66 29.77
N THR A 53 -2.04 30.73 29.83
CA THR A 53 -1.59 31.39 31.07
C THR A 53 -2.18 32.79 31.20
N GLU A 54 -1.93 33.49 32.30
CA GLU A 54 -2.33 34.91 32.46
C GLU A 54 -1.67 35.83 31.41
N GLU A 55 -0.54 35.41 30.83
CA GLU A 55 0.25 36.15 29.84
C GLU A 55 -0.06 35.76 28.38
N GLY A 56 -0.99 34.82 28.16
CA GLY A 56 -1.37 34.32 26.83
C GLY A 56 -1.06 32.85 26.60
N PHE A 57 -1.05 32.42 25.34
CA PHE A 57 -0.74 31.04 24.95
C PHE A 57 0.77 30.80 24.98
N VAL A 58 1.21 29.84 25.79
CA VAL A 58 2.63 29.46 25.94
C VAL A 58 2.82 28.06 25.37
N VAL A 59 3.78 27.91 24.48
CA VAL A 59 4.16 26.62 23.89
C VAL A 59 5.47 26.11 24.45
N GLU A 60 5.55 24.81 24.65
CA GLU A 60 6.74 24.09 25.10
C GLU A 60 6.97 22.88 24.19
N ASN A 61 8.21 22.72 23.72
CA ASN A 61 8.59 21.57 22.91
C ASN A 61 8.74 20.32 23.79
N LEU A 62 8.05 19.24 23.42
CA LEU A 62 8.17 17.93 24.06
C LEU A 62 8.95 16.92 23.20
N SER A 63 9.24 17.28 21.95
CA SER A 63 9.91 16.42 20.98
C SER A 63 11.43 16.42 21.16
N THR A 64 12.02 15.23 21.24
CA THR A 64 13.49 15.05 21.34
C THR A 64 14.16 14.70 20.02
N VAL A 65 13.38 14.37 18.98
CA VAL A 65 13.88 13.91 17.67
C VAL A 65 13.81 15.03 16.65
N ASN A 66 12.61 15.58 16.42
CA ASN A 66 12.38 16.73 15.57
C ASN A 66 11.74 17.82 16.44
N PRO A 67 12.52 18.74 17.03
CA PRO A 67 11.98 19.75 17.93
C PRO A 67 11.07 20.71 17.18
N ALA A 68 9.97 21.14 17.81
CA ALA A 68 9.14 22.21 17.29
C ALA A 68 9.92 23.52 17.23
N SER A 69 9.64 24.36 16.24
CA SER A 69 10.26 25.67 16.11
C SER A 69 9.25 26.80 16.01
N LEU A 70 9.52 27.91 16.68
CA LEU A 70 8.76 29.15 16.64
C LEU A 70 9.55 30.18 15.81
N ASN A 71 8.94 30.72 14.76
CA ASN A 71 9.54 31.69 13.84
C ASN A 71 10.90 31.22 13.29
N GLY A 72 10.96 29.95 12.90
CA GLY A 72 12.16 29.29 12.37
C GLY A 72 13.25 28.97 13.39
N ARG A 73 13.02 29.19 14.69
CA ARG A 73 13.97 28.88 15.77
C ARG A 73 13.43 27.75 16.65
N PRO A 74 14.21 26.70 16.93
CA PRO A 74 13.78 25.63 17.83
C PRO A 74 13.37 26.17 19.20
N ILE A 75 12.26 25.67 19.75
CA ILE A 75 11.77 26.04 21.08
C ILE A 75 12.60 25.26 22.11
N THR A 76 13.53 25.94 22.78
CA THR A 76 14.36 25.35 23.85
C THR A 76 13.80 25.59 25.24
N ASP A 77 13.10 26.71 25.42
CA ASP A 77 12.44 27.13 26.65
C ASP A 77 10.98 27.48 26.31
N PRO A 78 10.04 27.40 27.28
CA PRO A 78 8.66 27.80 27.04
C PRO A 78 8.55 29.20 26.43
N ALA A 79 7.78 29.33 25.35
CA ALA A 79 7.68 30.57 24.57
C ALA A 79 6.22 31.01 24.41
N THR A 80 5.94 32.29 24.60
CA THR A 80 4.60 32.87 24.41
C THR A 80 4.35 33.14 22.93
N LEU A 81 3.20 32.67 22.42
CA LEU A 81 2.73 32.92 21.05
C LEU A 81 2.12 34.32 20.94
N GLN A 82 2.37 34.99 19.82
CA GLN A 82 1.77 36.26 19.42
C GLN A 82 1.04 36.11 18.08
N GLU A 83 0.06 36.99 17.83
CA GLU A 83 -0.68 37.05 16.57
C GLU A 83 0.28 37.05 15.36
N GLY A 84 0.10 36.09 14.45
CA GLY A 84 0.90 35.90 13.24
C GLY A 84 2.19 35.10 13.43
N ASP A 85 2.48 34.61 14.64
CA ASP A 85 3.64 33.74 14.87
C ASP A 85 3.52 32.43 14.09
N THR A 86 4.66 31.97 13.56
CA THR A 86 4.74 30.73 12.80
C THR A 86 5.33 29.62 13.64
N LEU A 87 4.60 28.52 13.81
CA LEU A 87 4.95 27.36 14.59
C LEU A 87 5.09 26.15 13.67
N GLN A 88 6.32 25.63 13.54
CA GLN A 88 6.57 24.40 12.80
C GLN A 88 6.47 23.20 13.73
N ILE A 89 5.59 22.27 13.38
CA ILE A 89 5.36 21.00 14.09
C ILE A 89 5.51 19.88 13.07
N GLY A 90 6.57 19.07 13.21
CA GLY A 90 6.93 18.09 12.18
C GLY A 90 7.25 18.76 10.84
N GLY A 91 6.59 18.35 9.77
CA GLY A 91 6.72 18.90 8.42
C GLY A 91 5.73 20.01 8.09
N THR A 92 4.86 20.41 9.02
CA THR A 92 3.81 21.41 8.78
C THR A 92 4.13 22.74 9.47
N LEU A 93 3.87 23.85 8.77
CA LEU A 93 3.96 25.21 9.30
C LEU A 93 2.57 25.73 9.65
N PHE A 94 2.37 26.09 10.92
CA PHE A 94 1.13 26.67 11.44
C PHE A 94 1.30 28.14 11.75
N THR A 95 0.32 28.97 11.41
CA THR A 95 0.27 30.38 11.81
C THR A 95 -0.72 30.54 12.97
N PHE A 96 -0.29 31.21 14.04
CA PHE A 96 -1.12 31.47 15.21
C PHE A 96 -1.97 32.72 15.04
N THR A 97 -3.25 32.64 15.42
CA THR A 97 -4.16 33.79 15.48
C THR A 97 -5.14 33.68 16.65
N GLU A 98 -5.49 34.78 17.28
CA GLU A 98 -6.58 34.89 18.27
C GLU A 98 -7.94 35.21 17.63
N HIS A 99 -7.97 35.45 16.32
CA HIS A 99 -9.18 35.71 15.55
C HIS A 99 -9.70 34.42 14.92
N ASP A 100 -11.00 34.18 14.98
CA ASP A 100 -11.59 33.02 14.30
C ASP A 100 -11.37 33.14 12.78
N PRO A 101 -10.59 32.23 12.16
CA PRO A 101 -10.29 32.30 10.73
C PRO A 101 -11.53 32.07 9.84
N GLN A 102 -12.65 31.59 10.39
CA GLN A 102 -13.93 31.46 9.68
C GLN A 102 -14.80 32.72 9.74
N LEU A 103 -14.44 33.71 10.57
CA LEU A 103 -15.13 35.01 10.72
C LEU A 103 -14.37 36.18 10.08
N ALA A 104 -13.26 35.93 9.40
CA ALA A 104 -12.54 36.95 8.63
C ALA A 104 -13.50 37.57 7.58
N PRO A 105 -13.66 38.91 7.52
CA PRO A 105 -14.44 39.54 6.48
C PRO A 105 -13.88 39.15 5.12
N LEU A 106 -14.73 38.69 4.21
CA LEU A 106 -14.45 38.65 2.78
C LEU A 106 -14.30 40.10 2.27
N THR A 107 -13.15 40.73 2.53
CA THR A 107 -12.86 42.06 1.98
C THR A 107 -11.37 42.22 1.70
N GLU A 108 -11.09 42.32 0.39
CA GLU A 108 -10.00 43.05 -0.25
C GLU A 108 -8.58 42.47 -0.24
N LYS A 109 -8.31 41.61 -1.23
CA LYS A 109 -7.39 42.02 -2.30
C LYS A 109 -8.19 42.32 -3.58
N SER A 110 -8.73 43.54 -3.66
CA SER A 110 -8.95 44.21 -4.94
C SER A 110 -7.56 44.60 -5.47
N SER A 111 -7.22 44.29 -6.71
CA SER A 111 -7.62 45.09 -7.86
C SER A 111 -7.93 44.22 -9.07
N PHE A 112 -9.22 44.05 -9.35
CA PHE A 112 -9.67 43.90 -10.74
C PHE A 112 -9.77 45.29 -11.33
N GLN A 113 -8.93 45.57 -12.32
CA GLN A 113 -9.15 46.66 -13.25
C GLN A 113 -9.26 46.03 -14.63
N ASP A 114 -10.50 46.06 -15.14
CA ASP A 114 -10.94 45.95 -16.52
C ASP A 114 -9.96 45.30 -17.51
N TYR A 115 -10.28 44.10 -18.02
CA TYR A 115 -10.06 43.82 -19.43
C TYR A 115 -10.98 42.70 -19.94
N HIS A 116 -11.86 43.07 -20.87
CA HIS A 116 -12.49 42.17 -21.83
C HIS A 116 -11.39 41.49 -22.66
N PRO A 117 -11.38 40.16 -22.88
CA PRO A 117 -10.62 39.62 -23.98
C PRO A 117 -11.43 39.87 -25.26
N THR A 118 -11.18 41.00 -25.90
CA THR A 118 -11.31 41.09 -27.35
C THR A 118 -10.31 40.11 -27.94
N ILE A 119 -10.87 39.16 -28.68
CA ILE A 119 -10.20 38.40 -29.72
C ILE A 119 -9.45 39.39 -30.61
N PHE A 120 -8.20 39.06 -30.96
CA PHE A 120 -7.27 39.74 -31.87
C PHE A 120 -6.18 40.63 -31.23
N ASP A 121 -4.95 40.21 -31.55
CA ASP A 121 -3.75 40.99 -31.84
C ASP A 121 -2.59 41.05 -30.81
N GLU A 122 -1.49 40.47 -31.31
CA GLU A 122 -0.06 40.80 -31.13
C GLU A 122 0.77 40.14 -30.00
N GLU A 123 1.43 39.06 -30.42
CA GLU A 123 2.85 38.72 -30.25
C GLU A 123 3.65 39.40 -29.12
N SER A 124 3.99 38.61 -28.10
CA SER A 124 5.23 38.74 -27.32
C SER A 124 5.48 37.47 -26.49
N PRO A 125 6.74 37.18 -26.11
CA PRO A 125 7.46 36.02 -26.63
C PRO A 125 7.29 34.79 -25.75
N LEU A 126 6.77 33.73 -26.35
CA LEU A 126 6.61 32.41 -25.76
C LEU A 126 7.89 31.57 -25.85
N ASP A 127 9.06 32.20 -25.69
CA ASP A 127 10.37 31.60 -26.02
C ASP A 127 11.41 31.63 -24.88
N SER A 128 11.01 31.90 -23.62
CA SER A 128 11.96 31.78 -22.49
C SER A 128 11.40 31.31 -21.16
N LEU A 129 10.20 30.74 -21.14
CA LEU A 129 9.84 29.81 -20.08
C LEU A 129 10.09 28.40 -20.62
N SER A 130 11.30 27.90 -20.38
CA SER A 130 11.51 26.46 -20.30
C SER A 130 10.72 25.96 -19.10
N PHE A 131 9.44 25.72 -19.33
CA PHE A 131 8.76 24.63 -18.66
C PHE A 131 9.64 23.42 -18.97
N ASN A 132 10.45 22.99 -18.00
CA ASN A 132 10.92 21.63 -18.01
C ASN A 132 9.64 20.81 -18.07
N GLU A 133 9.34 20.31 -19.27
CA GLU A 133 8.46 19.20 -19.48
C GLU A 133 8.74 18.25 -18.31
N VAL A 134 7.75 18.08 -17.43
CA VAL A 134 7.59 16.82 -16.73
C VAL A 134 7.25 15.85 -17.86
N THR A 135 8.29 15.47 -18.59
CA THR A 135 8.26 14.36 -19.52
C THR A 135 7.69 13.23 -18.69
N SER A 136 6.54 12.69 -19.14
CA SER A 136 6.05 11.43 -18.64
C SER A 136 7.17 10.42 -18.87
N ALA A 137 8.03 10.21 -17.87
CA ALA A 137 9.17 9.33 -17.99
C ALA A 137 8.66 7.97 -18.46
N ARG A 138 9.14 7.52 -19.63
CA ARG A 138 8.74 6.25 -20.23
C ARG A 138 8.91 5.11 -19.22
N TRP A 139 10.00 5.14 -18.47
CA TRP A 139 10.28 4.20 -17.40
C TRP A 139 9.97 4.79 -16.04
N MET A 140 9.38 4.00 -15.16
CA MET A 140 9.11 4.40 -13.78
C MET A 140 9.26 3.24 -12.81
N ILE A 141 9.74 3.54 -11.61
CA ILE A 141 9.65 2.66 -10.45
C ILE A 141 8.31 2.93 -9.79
N LYS A 142 7.48 1.89 -9.65
CA LYS A 142 6.23 1.94 -8.88
C LYS A 142 6.36 1.09 -7.64
N VAL A 143 6.33 1.72 -6.47
CA VAL A 143 6.43 1.00 -5.20
C VAL A 143 5.09 0.35 -4.88
N ILE A 144 5.12 -0.97 -4.71
CA ILE A 144 3.91 -1.77 -4.49
C ILE A 144 3.78 -2.26 -3.04
N SER A 145 4.87 -2.28 -2.28
CA SER A 145 4.86 -2.66 -0.86
C SER A 145 5.97 -1.96 -0.09
N GLY A 146 5.79 -1.83 1.22
CA GLY A 146 6.72 -1.17 2.14
C GLY A 146 6.33 0.28 2.48
N PRO A 147 7.16 1.00 3.25
CA PRO A 147 6.82 2.33 3.78
C PRO A 147 6.50 3.39 2.71
N ASN A 148 6.96 3.18 1.47
CA ASN A 148 6.72 4.07 0.34
C ASN A 148 5.67 3.55 -0.64
N THR A 149 4.77 2.64 -0.21
CA THR A 149 3.73 2.07 -1.10
C THR A 149 2.94 3.17 -1.81
N GLY A 150 2.76 3.01 -3.13
CA GLY A 150 2.09 3.99 -3.99
C GLY A 150 3.02 5.08 -4.55
N ALA A 151 4.25 5.21 -4.06
CA ALA A 151 5.21 6.16 -4.62
C ALA A 151 5.66 5.75 -6.03
N GLU A 152 5.83 6.76 -6.89
CA GLU A 152 6.25 6.58 -8.28
C GLU A 152 7.47 7.46 -8.57
N PHE A 153 8.52 6.88 -9.16
CA PHE A 153 9.77 7.57 -9.49
C PHE A 153 10.07 7.41 -10.98
N GLY A 154 10.07 8.50 -11.74
CA GLY A 154 10.39 8.49 -13.16
C GLY A 154 11.89 8.28 -13.41
N LEU A 155 12.23 7.43 -14.38
CA LEU A 155 13.59 7.14 -14.81
C LEU A 155 13.79 7.55 -16.27
N GLN A 156 14.89 8.24 -16.54
CA GLN A 156 15.30 8.67 -17.88
C GLN A 156 16.30 7.67 -18.47
N PRO A 157 16.20 7.32 -19.77
CA PRO A 157 17.22 6.56 -20.48
C PRO A 157 18.60 7.24 -20.41
N GLY A 158 19.67 6.45 -20.50
CA GLY A 158 21.06 6.94 -20.44
C GLY A 158 21.57 7.33 -19.05
N HIS A 159 20.80 7.10 -17.99
CA HIS A 159 21.13 7.50 -16.62
C HIS A 159 21.26 6.30 -15.67
N SER A 160 22.02 6.50 -14.58
CA SER A 160 22.08 5.55 -13.46
C SER A 160 21.53 6.22 -12.20
N TYR A 161 20.75 5.47 -11.44
CA TYR A 161 20.10 5.93 -10.22
C TYR A 161 20.50 5.02 -9.05
N ILE A 162 20.89 5.63 -7.93
CA ILE A 162 21.18 4.95 -6.67
C ILE A 162 19.92 4.89 -5.82
N LEU A 163 19.56 3.69 -5.41
CA LEU A 163 18.41 3.37 -4.57
C LEU A 163 18.89 3.15 -3.14
N GLY A 164 18.26 3.78 -2.15
CA GLY A 164 18.63 3.58 -0.76
C GLY A 164 17.81 4.43 0.20
N LYS A 165 18.23 4.51 1.46
CA LYS A 165 17.52 5.30 2.49
C LYS A 165 18.21 6.61 2.89
N ASP A 166 19.37 6.91 2.31
CA ASP A 166 20.13 8.12 2.63
C ASP A 166 19.80 9.25 1.64
N PRO A 167 19.17 10.35 2.08
CA PRO A 167 18.75 11.44 1.20
C PRO A 167 19.92 12.24 0.61
N HIS A 168 21.14 12.08 1.13
CA HIS A 168 22.32 12.80 0.63
C HIS A 168 23.11 12.02 -0.44
N SER A 169 22.84 10.73 -0.60
CA SER A 169 23.67 9.84 -1.44
C SER A 169 22.88 8.92 -2.37
N CYS A 170 21.55 9.07 -2.42
CA CYS A 170 20.64 8.31 -3.26
C CYS A 170 19.77 9.23 -4.12
N ASP A 171 19.44 8.76 -5.32
CA ASP A 171 18.53 9.43 -6.25
C ASP A 171 17.07 9.00 -5.99
N VAL A 172 16.87 7.75 -5.55
CA VAL A 172 15.57 7.22 -5.12
C VAL A 172 15.64 6.84 -3.64
N ILE A 173 14.86 7.54 -2.82
CA ILE A 173 14.93 7.47 -1.36
C ILE A 173 13.74 6.68 -0.84
N PHE A 174 14.04 5.57 -0.15
CA PHE A 174 13.06 4.74 0.54
C PHE A 174 13.11 4.99 2.05
N GLN A 175 11.94 5.26 2.64
CA GLN A 175 11.70 5.44 4.08
C GLN A 175 11.66 4.08 4.81
N ASP A 176 12.57 3.19 4.46
CA ASP A 176 12.65 1.83 4.95
C ASP A 176 13.96 1.63 5.74
N LEU A 177 13.83 1.37 7.04
CA LEU A 177 14.97 1.19 7.93
C LEU A 177 15.80 -0.07 7.62
N SER A 178 15.19 -1.03 6.93
CA SER A 178 15.84 -2.26 6.48
C SER A 178 16.56 -2.09 5.14
N VAL A 179 16.36 -0.97 4.44
CA VAL A 179 17.12 -0.58 3.26
C VAL A 179 18.49 -0.01 3.67
N SER A 180 19.55 -0.31 2.92
CA SER A 180 20.89 0.23 3.19
C SER A 180 20.98 1.70 2.75
N ARG A 181 21.95 2.45 3.29
CA ARG A 181 22.11 3.88 2.95
C ARG A 181 22.19 4.08 1.44
N GLN A 182 23.05 3.30 0.78
CA GLN A 182 23.00 3.00 -0.65
C GLN A 182 22.78 1.48 -0.75
N HIS A 183 21.70 1.04 -1.39
CA HIS A 183 21.26 -0.35 -1.39
C HIS A 183 21.50 -1.01 -2.74
N ALA A 184 20.98 -0.41 -3.80
CA ALA A 184 21.08 -0.94 -5.15
C ALA A 184 21.30 0.21 -6.14
N LYS A 185 21.76 -0.10 -7.33
CA LYS A 185 21.85 0.86 -8.44
C LYS A 185 21.11 0.30 -9.63
N ILE A 186 20.26 1.12 -10.25
CA ILE A 186 19.61 0.80 -11.51
C ILE A 186 20.23 1.67 -12.60
N THR A 187 20.64 1.05 -13.70
CA THR A 187 21.20 1.73 -14.87
C THR A 187 20.28 1.48 -16.06
N LEU A 188 19.76 2.54 -16.67
CA LEU A 188 19.06 2.48 -17.94
C LEU A 188 20.01 2.97 -19.02
N ASP A 189 20.39 2.11 -19.95
CA ASP A 189 21.24 2.53 -21.08
C ASP A 189 20.45 3.34 -22.13
N GLU A 190 21.15 3.84 -23.15
CA GLU A 190 20.53 4.60 -24.26
C GLU A 190 19.54 3.74 -25.09
N GLN A 191 19.60 2.41 -24.97
CA GLN A 191 18.71 1.45 -25.62
C GLN A 191 17.53 1.04 -24.73
N SER A 192 17.33 1.70 -23.58
CA SER A 192 16.30 1.37 -22.58
C SER A 192 16.43 -0.04 -21.98
N ILE A 193 17.63 -0.61 -21.96
CA ILE A 193 17.92 -1.83 -21.21
C ILE A 193 18.22 -1.43 -19.76
N SER A 194 17.39 -1.90 -18.84
CA SER A 194 17.58 -1.70 -17.41
C SER A 194 18.42 -2.82 -16.80
N THR A 195 19.46 -2.45 -16.06
CA THR A 195 20.30 -3.36 -15.30
C THR A 195 20.30 -2.95 -13.83
N LEU A 196 20.03 -3.90 -12.94
CA LEU A 196 20.04 -3.72 -11.50
C LEU A 196 21.27 -4.39 -10.89
N GLU A 197 21.97 -3.69 -10.01
CA GLU A 197 23.08 -4.23 -9.22
C GLU A 197 22.86 -3.94 -7.72
N ASP A 198 23.22 -4.91 -6.86
CA ASP A 198 23.25 -4.70 -5.41
C ASP A 198 24.57 -4.03 -5.00
N LEU A 199 24.50 -2.98 -4.19
CA LEU A 199 25.66 -2.21 -3.73
C LEU A 199 26.22 -2.76 -2.40
N LYS A 200 26.30 -4.08 -2.27
CA LYS A 200 26.67 -4.80 -1.04
C LYS A 200 25.77 -4.41 0.13
N SER A 201 24.48 -4.42 -0.13
CA SER A 201 23.48 -4.07 0.86
C SER A 201 23.47 -5.07 2.02
N ARG A 202 23.03 -4.61 3.19
CA ARG A 202 22.99 -5.43 4.41
C ARG A 202 22.00 -6.61 4.31
N ASN A 203 20.91 -6.44 3.56
CA ASN A 203 19.80 -7.41 3.49
C ASN A 203 19.66 -8.07 2.11
N GLY A 204 20.44 -7.64 1.12
CA GLY A 204 20.35 -8.13 -0.25
C GLY A 204 19.25 -7.47 -1.06
N THR A 205 19.44 -7.50 -2.38
CA THR A 205 18.43 -7.17 -3.38
C THR A 205 17.89 -8.46 -3.99
N TYR A 206 16.58 -8.54 -4.19
CA TYR A 206 15.92 -9.70 -4.79
C TYR A 206 15.15 -9.29 -6.04
N VAL A 207 15.14 -10.14 -7.06
CA VAL A 207 14.34 -9.96 -8.28
C VAL A 207 13.48 -11.20 -8.45
N ASN A 208 12.16 -11.02 -8.51
CA ASN A 208 11.15 -12.09 -8.60
C ASN A 208 11.40 -13.20 -7.55
N GLY A 209 11.71 -12.81 -6.31
CA GLY A 209 11.98 -13.71 -5.19
C GLY A 209 13.37 -14.36 -5.16
N HIS A 210 14.23 -14.12 -6.15
CA HIS A 210 15.58 -14.68 -6.21
C HIS A 210 16.63 -13.64 -5.79
N TYR A 211 17.61 -14.05 -4.97
CA TYR A 211 18.70 -13.18 -4.53
C TYR A 211 19.60 -12.78 -5.70
N LEU A 212 19.97 -11.50 -5.75
CA LEU A 212 20.79 -10.92 -6.81
C LEU A 212 22.29 -11.10 -6.53
N GLU A 213 22.93 -12.11 -7.13
CA GLU A 213 24.37 -12.38 -6.96
C GLU A 213 25.28 -11.55 -7.87
N ALA A 214 24.77 -11.10 -9.02
CA ALA A 214 25.49 -10.32 -10.03
C ALA A 214 24.52 -9.34 -10.71
N PRO A 215 25.00 -8.30 -11.42
CA PRO A 215 24.13 -7.37 -12.14
C PRO A 215 23.13 -8.11 -13.05
N HIS A 216 21.85 -7.80 -12.90
CA HIS A 216 20.75 -8.50 -13.57
C HIS A 216 19.97 -7.54 -14.45
N ARG A 217 19.67 -7.97 -15.67
CA ARG A 217 18.83 -7.21 -16.60
C ARG A 217 17.38 -7.31 -16.15
N LEU A 218 16.75 -6.18 -15.83
CA LEU A 218 15.34 -6.12 -15.47
C LEU A 218 14.46 -6.06 -16.73
N ALA A 219 13.36 -6.78 -16.72
CA ALA A 219 12.24 -6.61 -17.64
C ALA A 219 11.19 -5.68 -17.04
N SER A 220 10.27 -5.17 -17.87
CA SER A 220 9.10 -4.48 -17.33
C SER A 220 8.24 -5.48 -16.54
N GLN A 221 7.72 -5.04 -15.40
CA GLN A 221 6.93 -5.82 -14.43
C GLN A 221 7.73 -6.82 -13.58
N ASP A 222 9.06 -6.83 -13.67
CA ASP A 222 9.86 -7.57 -12.68
C ASP A 222 9.71 -6.94 -11.30
N LEU A 223 9.45 -7.81 -10.30
CA LEU A 223 9.31 -7.42 -8.91
C LEU A 223 10.68 -7.38 -8.25
N VAL A 224 11.10 -6.19 -7.85
CA VAL A 224 12.34 -5.98 -7.11
C VAL A 224 12.02 -5.72 -5.65
N SER A 225 12.71 -6.43 -4.75
CA SER A 225 12.58 -6.25 -3.30
C SER A 225 13.91 -5.85 -2.69
N ILE A 226 13.88 -4.78 -1.88
CA ILE A 226 14.99 -4.26 -1.08
C ILE A 226 14.48 -3.96 0.33
N GLY A 227 15.01 -4.63 1.34
CA GLY A 227 14.46 -4.49 2.69
C GLY A 227 13.00 -4.99 2.78
N THR A 228 12.09 -4.18 3.31
CA THR A 228 10.63 -4.42 3.31
C THR A 228 9.92 -3.74 2.13
N THR A 229 10.68 -3.01 1.32
CA THR A 229 10.16 -2.30 0.15
C THR A 229 10.21 -3.19 -1.09
N SER A 230 9.09 -3.32 -1.80
CA SER A 230 9.06 -3.94 -3.13
C SER A 230 8.48 -2.98 -4.16
N PHE A 231 9.04 -3.01 -5.36
CA PHE A 231 8.66 -2.14 -6.46
C PHE A 231 8.74 -2.85 -7.82
N LEU A 232 7.98 -2.34 -8.77
CA LEU A 232 7.98 -2.77 -10.16
C LEU A 232 8.67 -1.73 -11.03
N LEU A 233 9.37 -2.18 -12.07
CA LEU A 233 9.81 -1.32 -13.16
C LEU A 233 8.76 -1.34 -14.28
N ILE A 234 8.15 -0.20 -14.58
CA ILE A 234 7.07 -0.07 -15.58
C ILE A 234 7.60 0.70 -16.79
N ASP A 235 7.39 0.14 -18.00
CA ASP A 235 7.52 0.85 -19.27
C ASP A 235 6.13 1.30 -19.73
N ARG A 236 5.87 2.61 -19.73
CA ARG A 236 4.58 3.23 -20.10
C ARG A 236 4.30 3.18 -21.60
N GLU A 237 5.31 2.93 -22.44
CA GLU A 237 5.16 2.83 -23.90
C GLU A 237 5.09 1.38 -24.40
N GLN A 238 5.26 0.38 -23.52
CA GLN A 238 5.04 -1.01 -23.89
C GLN A 238 3.54 -1.25 -24.09
N THR A 239 3.15 -1.44 -25.36
CA THR A 239 1.79 -1.85 -25.74
C THR A 239 1.47 -3.16 -25.02
N ARG A 240 0.36 -3.21 -24.27
CA ARG A 240 -0.17 -4.45 -23.69
C ARG A 240 -0.44 -5.44 -24.82
N GLU A 241 0.53 -6.30 -25.11
CA GLU A 241 0.27 -7.49 -25.92
C GLU A 241 -0.69 -8.37 -25.13
N THR A 242 -1.89 -8.53 -25.67
CA THR A 242 -2.84 -9.53 -25.22
C THR A 242 -2.19 -10.87 -25.48
N LEU A 243 -1.62 -11.50 -24.45
CA LEU A 243 -1.00 -12.82 -24.60
C LEU A 243 -2.10 -13.85 -24.86
N TYR A 244 -2.37 -14.07 -26.15
CA TYR A 244 -2.79 -15.36 -26.67
C TYR A 244 -1.77 -16.40 -26.23
N SER A 245 -2.22 -17.49 -25.62
CA SER A 245 -1.39 -18.67 -25.34
C SER A 245 -1.01 -19.35 -26.67
N PRO A 246 0.28 -19.46 -27.02
CA PRO A 246 0.73 -20.43 -27.99
C PRO A 246 1.13 -21.71 -27.24
N ALA A 247 0.73 -22.84 -27.82
CA ALA A 247 0.89 -24.17 -27.27
C ALA A 247 2.34 -24.54 -26.94
N SER A 248 2.45 -25.36 -25.88
CA SER A 248 3.56 -26.20 -25.45
C SER A 248 4.64 -26.51 -26.50
N PHE A 249 5.88 -26.14 -26.17
CA PHE A 249 7.06 -26.86 -26.63
C PHE A 249 7.92 -27.24 -25.43
N THR A 250 7.95 -28.53 -25.14
CA THR A 250 8.95 -29.20 -24.31
C THR A 250 10.30 -29.12 -25.00
N GLN A 251 11.29 -28.48 -24.39
CA GLN A 251 12.70 -28.81 -24.58
C GLN A 251 13.43 -28.71 -23.24
N ALA A 252 13.94 -29.87 -22.79
CA ALA A 252 14.77 -30.00 -21.61
C ALA A 252 16.19 -29.48 -21.90
N PRO A 253 16.86 -28.80 -20.95
CA PRO A 253 18.26 -28.43 -21.10
C PRO A 253 19.17 -29.66 -20.89
N GLU A 254 20.14 -29.83 -21.80
CA GLU A 254 21.24 -30.79 -21.68
C GLU A 254 22.16 -30.46 -20.49
N PRO A 255 22.79 -31.47 -19.84
CA PRO A 255 23.73 -31.23 -18.75
C PRO A 255 25.08 -30.73 -19.27
N LYS A 256 25.59 -29.62 -18.70
CA LYS A 256 26.98 -29.16 -18.88
C LYS A 256 27.94 -30.05 -18.10
N GLU A 257 28.99 -30.52 -18.78
CA GLU A 257 30.13 -31.25 -18.22
C GLU A 257 30.94 -30.42 -17.22
N ALA A 258 31.44 -31.08 -16.17
CA ALA A 258 32.35 -30.52 -15.18
C ALA A 258 33.82 -30.51 -15.68
N PRO A 259 34.70 -29.63 -15.18
CA PRO A 259 36.09 -29.57 -15.62
C PRO A 259 36.94 -30.72 -15.08
N SER A 260 37.79 -31.26 -15.94
CA SER A 260 38.80 -32.29 -15.70
C SER A 260 39.95 -31.82 -14.80
N GLU A 261 40.29 -32.60 -13.76
CA GLU A 261 41.51 -32.43 -12.96
C GLU A 261 42.79 -32.85 -13.72
N GLU A 262 43.85 -32.07 -13.57
CA GLU A 262 45.20 -32.36 -14.09
C GLU A 262 45.89 -33.52 -13.34
N PRO A 263 46.75 -34.31 -14.01
CA PRO A 263 47.39 -35.46 -13.41
C PRO A 263 48.57 -35.09 -12.49
N SER A 264 48.52 -35.61 -11.27
CA SER A 264 49.61 -35.56 -10.29
C SER A 264 50.79 -36.47 -10.67
N LYS A 265 51.99 -35.98 -10.38
CA LYS A 265 53.29 -36.56 -10.77
C LYS A 265 53.56 -37.92 -10.11
N ILE A 266 54.00 -38.86 -10.94
CA ILE A 266 54.50 -40.19 -10.59
C ILE A 266 55.80 -40.08 -9.79
N LEU A 267 55.82 -40.62 -8.56
CA LEU A 267 57.05 -40.92 -7.81
C LEU A 267 57.50 -42.36 -8.11
N SER A 268 58.77 -42.51 -8.46
CA SER A 268 59.44 -43.78 -8.80
C SER A 268 59.45 -44.78 -7.63
N PRO A 269 59.32 -46.10 -7.87
CA PRO A 269 59.37 -47.09 -6.80
C PRO A 269 60.80 -47.31 -6.31
N LYS A 270 61.02 -47.19 -4.98
CA LYS A 270 62.24 -47.69 -4.33
C LYS A 270 62.19 -49.22 -4.25
N THR A 271 63.29 -49.82 -4.68
CA THR A 271 63.59 -51.25 -4.69
C THR A 271 63.68 -51.82 -3.28
N TRP A 272 62.82 -52.78 -2.92
CA TRP A 272 62.92 -53.53 -1.66
C TRP A 272 63.35 -54.96 -1.99
N LYS A 273 64.65 -55.16 -2.21
CA LYS A 273 65.22 -56.51 -2.26
C LYS A 273 65.66 -56.90 -0.85
N ASN A 274 65.15 -58.07 -0.44
CA ASN A 274 65.61 -58.94 0.63
C ASN A 274 65.11 -58.61 2.06
N LEU A 275 63.90 -59.08 2.37
CA LEU A 275 63.54 -59.45 3.73
C LEU A 275 63.06 -60.91 3.72
N PHE A 276 63.91 -61.82 4.20
CA PHE A 276 63.62 -63.25 4.28
C PHE A 276 62.84 -63.48 5.59
N ILE A 277 61.51 -63.54 5.50
CA ILE A 277 60.64 -63.81 6.65
C ILE A 277 60.41 -65.33 6.74
N PRO A 278 60.83 -66.01 7.81
CA PRO A 278 60.60 -67.44 7.97
C PRO A 278 59.10 -67.75 8.04
N THR A 279 58.67 -68.76 7.28
CA THR A 279 57.26 -69.14 7.00
C THR A 279 56.37 -69.34 8.23
N LYS A 280 56.95 -69.64 9.40
CA LYS A 280 56.22 -69.85 10.67
C LYS A 280 55.59 -68.57 11.21
N HIS A 281 56.22 -67.41 10.97
CA HIS A 281 55.75 -66.11 11.49
C HIS A 281 54.75 -65.45 10.53
N LEU A 282 54.75 -65.86 9.26
CA LEU A 282 53.83 -65.37 8.23
C LEU A 282 52.42 -65.95 8.43
N ILE A 283 52.33 -67.21 8.86
CA ILE A 283 51.05 -67.85 9.21
C ILE A 283 50.46 -67.19 10.45
N LEU A 284 51.26 -66.95 11.50
CA LEU A 284 50.79 -66.32 12.73
C LEU A 284 50.33 -64.86 12.50
N ALA A 285 51.10 -64.08 11.72
CA ALA A 285 50.72 -62.73 11.32
C ALA A 285 49.46 -62.73 10.45
N GLY A 286 49.31 -63.69 9.54
CA GLY A 286 48.11 -63.86 8.72
C GLY A 286 46.86 -64.15 9.57
N THR A 287 46.96 -65.04 10.55
CA THR A 287 45.84 -65.34 11.46
C THR A 287 45.47 -64.15 12.35
N LEU A 288 46.46 -63.36 12.80
CA LEU A 288 46.22 -62.17 13.61
C LEU A 288 45.54 -61.07 12.81
N VAL A 289 45.98 -60.85 11.56
CA VAL A 289 45.36 -59.88 10.64
C VAL A 289 43.93 -60.30 10.30
N LEU A 290 43.67 -61.59 10.11
CA LEU A 290 42.32 -62.09 9.85
C LEU A 290 41.38 -61.87 11.05
N LEU A 291 41.85 -62.12 12.27
CA LEU A 291 41.07 -61.87 13.49
C LEU A 291 40.80 -60.38 13.70
N ILE A 292 41.78 -59.52 13.42
CA ILE A 292 41.60 -58.06 13.46
C ILE A 292 40.58 -57.62 12.40
N LEU A 293 40.64 -58.16 11.19
CA LEU A 293 39.67 -57.86 10.12
C LEU A 293 38.25 -58.31 10.48
N ILE A 294 38.08 -59.49 11.07
CA ILE A 294 36.78 -59.98 11.55
C ILE A 294 36.26 -59.11 12.70
N GLY A 295 37.13 -58.73 13.63
CA GLY A 295 36.78 -57.82 14.73
C GLY A 295 36.36 -56.43 14.24
N ILE A 296 37.10 -55.86 13.28
CA ILE A 296 36.77 -54.57 12.66
C ILE A 296 35.48 -54.67 11.85
N SER A 297 35.27 -55.75 11.09
CA SER A 297 34.04 -56.00 10.34
C SER A 297 32.82 -56.17 11.25
N SER A 298 32.98 -56.87 12.38
CA SER A 298 31.94 -57.01 13.41
C SER A 298 31.64 -55.69 14.12
N ALA A 299 32.65 -54.88 14.42
CA ALA A 299 32.47 -53.56 14.99
C ALA A 299 31.76 -52.60 14.02
N LEU A 300 32.12 -52.64 12.73
CA LEU A 300 31.44 -51.87 11.67
C LEU A 300 30.00 -52.34 11.45
N SER A 301 29.68 -53.62 11.65
CA SER A 301 28.31 -54.14 11.54
C SER A 301 27.36 -53.63 12.63
N LEU A 302 27.88 -53.18 13.79
CA LEU A 302 27.07 -52.54 14.85
C LEU A 302 26.73 -51.08 14.53
N PHE A 303 27.40 -50.47 13.54
CA PHE A 303 27.09 -49.13 13.03
C PHE A 303 26.22 -49.18 11.77
N LYS A 304 25.25 -50.10 11.71
CA LYS A 304 24.14 -49.98 10.75
C LYS A 304 23.18 -48.89 11.24
N THR A 305 23.55 -47.65 10.97
CA THR A 305 22.66 -46.49 11.08
C THR A 305 21.43 -46.77 10.25
N HIS A 306 20.29 -47.05 10.90
CA HIS A 306 19.02 -46.97 10.21
C HIS A 306 18.82 -45.49 9.90
N HIS A 307 18.84 -45.13 8.62
CA HIS A 307 18.36 -43.83 8.20
C HIS A 307 16.89 -43.77 8.59
N ILE A 308 16.59 -43.05 9.67
CA ILE A 308 15.24 -42.59 9.93
C ILE A 308 15.02 -41.55 8.84
N GLU A 309 14.34 -41.93 7.77
CA GLU A 309 13.69 -40.97 6.89
C GLU A 309 12.65 -40.26 7.76
N LEU A 310 13.06 -39.17 8.40
CA LEU A 310 12.14 -38.13 8.83
C LEU A 310 11.45 -37.72 7.54
N ALA A 311 10.21 -38.18 7.35
CA ALA A 311 9.34 -37.65 6.32
C ALA A 311 9.31 -36.14 6.55
N LYS A 312 10.06 -35.40 5.73
CA LYS A 312 10.12 -33.96 5.80
C LYS A 312 8.69 -33.50 5.51
N GLN A 313 8.00 -33.02 6.54
CA GLN A 313 6.68 -32.45 6.37
C GLN A 313 6.82 -31.39 5.29
N ASP A 314 5.97 -31.47 4.27
CA ASP A 314 5.98 -30.50 3.19
C ASP A 314 5.40 -29.20 3.73
N ASP A 315 6.28 -28.36 4.27
CA ASP A 315 5.95 -27.07 4.87
C ASP A 315 5.09 -26.22 3.91
N GLN A 316 5.36 -26.33 2.60
CA GLN A 316 4.60 -25.62 1.58
C GLN A 316 3.19 -26.16 1.43
N ALA A 317 2.99 -27.48 1.42
CA ALA A 317 1.64 -28.07 1.38
C ALA A 317 0.80 -27.71 2.62
N VAL A 318 1.44 -27.61 3.79
CA VAL A 318 0.78 -27.19 5.05
C VAL A 318 0.35 -25.73 4.98
N LEU A 319 1.21 -24.85 4.44
CA LEU A 319 0.88 -23.45 4.23
C LEU A 319 -0.24 -23.32 3.21
N GLU A 320 -0.15 -23.96 2.05
CA GLU A 320 -1.22 -23.95 1.04
C GLU A 320 -2.57 -24.37 1.64
N ASP A 321 -2.61 -25.42 2.47
CA ASP A 321 -3.84 -25.83 3.15
C ASP A 321 -4.36 -24.80 4.17
N THR A 322 -3.45 -24.13 4.89
CA THR A 322 -3.78 -23.07 5.84
C THR A 322 -4.42 -21.87 5.14
N PHE A 323 -3.88 -21.45 3.99
CA PHE A 323 -4.36 -20.27 3.24
C PHE A 323 -5.61 -20.53 2.39
N LYS A 324 -6.02 -21.80 2.15
CA LYS A 324 -7.28 -22.10 1.44
C LYS A 324 -8.52 -21.41 2.03
N LYS A 325 -8.51 -21.18 3.35
CA LYS A 325 -9.62 -20.51 4.05
C LYS A 325 -9.58 -18.98 3.91
N PHE A 326 -8.45 -18.42 3.48
CA PHE A 326 -8.18 -16.99 3.42
C PHE A 326 -7.90 -16.57 1.97
N VAL A 327 -8.93 -16.68 1.12
CA VAL A 327 -8.82 -16.50 -0.35
C VAL A 327 -8.33 -15.10 -0.77
N GLY A 328 -8.45 -14.10 0.11
CA GLY A 328 -7.95 -12.74 -0.13
C GLY A 328 -6.49 -12.52 0.24
N VAL A 329 -5.78 -13.53 0.74
CA VAL A 329 -4.43 -13.40 1.29
C VAL A 329 -3.45 -14.30 0.55
N ASP A 330 -2.40 -13.70 0.02
CA ASP A 330 -1.25 -14.35 -0.57
C ASP A 330 -0.09 -14.43 0.43
N PHE A 331 0.82 -15.37 0.21
CA PHE A 331 1.98 -15.54 1.07
C PHE A 331 3.25 -15.93 0.31
N SER A 332 4.39 -15.65 0.94
CA SER A 332 5.70 -16.17 0.56
C SER A 332 6.44 -16.66 1.81
N PHE A 333 7.08 -17.82 1.74
CA PHE A 333 7.77 -18.43 2.87
C PHE A 333 9.24 -18.68 2.58
N ASN A 334 10.11 -18.21 3.48
CA ASN A 334 11.54 -18.48 3.45
C ASN A 334 11.87 -19.60 4.45
N PRO A 335 12.11 -20.85 3.99
CA PRO A 335 12.42 -21.97 4.87
C PRO A 335 13.78 -21.86 5.57
N ALA A 336 14.72 -21.08 5.03
CA ALA A 336 16.05 -20.91 5.64
C ALA A 336 15.96 -20.06 6.91
N THR A 337 15.11 -19.02 6.91
CA THR A 337 14.92 -18.12 8.05
C THR A 337 13.72 -18.51 8.91
N GLY A 338 12.75 -19.24 8.35
CA GLY A 338 11.44 -19.48 8.95
C GLY A 338 10.51 -18.26 8.88
N THR A 339 10.82 -17.28 8.01
CA THR A 339 10.00 -16.07 7.86
C THR A 339 8.90 -16.30 6.85
N ILE A 340 7.65 -15.95 7.19
CA ILE A 340 6.54 -15.88 6.25
C ILE A 340 6.10 -14.43 6.06
N PHE A 341 5.97 -14.04 4.80
CA PHE A 341 5.39 -12.78 4.37
C PHE A 341 3.94 -13.04 3.96
N VAL A 342 3.01 -12.27 4.51
CA VAL A 342 1.59 -12.37 4.18
C VAL A 342 1.08 -11.00 3.73
N VAL A 343 0.31 -10.99 2.65
CA VAL A 343 -0.22 -9.76 2.03
C VAL A 343 -1.59 -10.02 1.45
N GLY A 344 -2.45 -9.01 1.48
CA GLY A 344 -3.78 -9.07 0.88
C GLY A 344 -4.84 -8.52 1.82
N ASP A 345 -6.06 -8.96 1.61
CA ASP A 345 -7.25 -8.43 2.26
C ASP A 345 -7.94 -9.54 3.08
N VAL A 346 -8.51 -9.16 4.23
CA VAL A 346 -9.47 -9.98 5.00
C VAL A 346 -10.67 -9.12 5.37
N LEU A 347 -11.82 -9.75 5.61
CA LEU A 347 -13.03 -8.99 5.90
C LEU A 347 -12.98 -8.35 7.28
N THR A 348 -12.50 -9.08 8.29
CA THR A 348 -12.60 -8.68 9.70
C THR A 348 -11.28 -8.88 10.44
N GLU A 349 -11.14 -8.16 11.56
CA GLU A 349 -10.02 -8.36 12.50
C GLU A 349 -9.99 -9.82 13.02
N ILE A 350 -11.14 -10.47 13.18
CA ILE A 350 -11.23 -11.85 13.65
C ILE A 350 -10.58 -12.81 12.65
N GLU A 351 -10.86 -12.66 11.35
CA GLU A 351 -10.24 -13.48 10.31
C GLU A 351 -8.71 -13.29 10.29
N LYS A 352 -8.25 -12.05 10.45
CA LYS A 352 -6.82 -11.75 10.56
C LYS A 352 -6.19 -12.48 11.74
N GLN A 353 -6.81 -12.38 12.92
CA GLN A 353 -6.30 -13.00 14.14
C GLN A 353 -6.31 -14.52 14.05
N GLU A 354 -7.33 -15.12 13.42
CA GLU A 354 -7.38 -16.56 13.15
C GLU A 354 -6.20 -17.00 12.28
N LEU A 355 -5.94 -16.32 11.16
CA LEU A 355 -4.80 -16.62 10.29
C LEU A 355 -3.48 -16.49 11.05
N LEU A 356 -3.26 -15.38 11.75
CA LEU A 356 -2.02 -15.15 12.51
C LEU A 356 -1.84 -16.19 13.63
N TYR A 357 -2.92 -16.65 14.26
CA TYR A 357 -2.88 -17.71 15.25
C TYR A 357 -2.48 -19.05 14.62
N LEU A 358 -3.09 -19.42 13.49
CA LEU A 358 -2.75 -20.63 12.75
C LEU A 358 -1.27 -20.62 12.33
N LEU A 359 -0.78 -19.52 11.76
CA LEU A 359 0.62 -19.39 11.36
C LEU A 359 1.59 -19.49 12.55
N LYS A 360 1.28 -18.86 13.69
CA LYS A 360 2.09 -18.98 14.92
C LYS A 360 2.12 -20.38 15.49
N SER A 361 1.12 -21.21 15.20
CA SER A 361 1.07 -22.60 15.67
C SER A 361 1.96 -23.54 14.86
N LEU A 362 2.41 -23.12 13.67
CA LEU A 362 3.25 -23.94 12.79
C LEU A 362 4.71 -23.93 13.29
N PRO A 363 5.31 -25.10 13.54
CA PRO A 363 6.61 -25.19 14.21
C PRO A 363 7.79 -24.67 13.39
N PHE A 364 7.63 -24.55 12.06
CA PHE A 364 8.64 -24.04 11.14
C PHE A 364 8.55 -22.52 10.90
N ILE A 365 7.48 -21.87 11.38
CA ILE A 365 7.32 -20.42 11.32
C ILE A 365 8.03 -19.79 12.52
N ARG A 366 8.96 -18.88 12.25
CA ARG A 366 9.73 -18.13 13.26
C ARG A 366 9.38 -16.65 13.29
N ASN A 367 9.09 -16.06 12.14
CA ASN A 367 8.72 -14.66 12.00
C ASN A 367 7.56 -14.52 11.01
N ILE A 368 6.65 -13.57 11.29
CA ILE A 368 5.51 -13.27 10.42
C ILE A 368 5.61 -11.79 10.05
N GLU A 369 5.71 -11.50 8.76
CA GLU A 369 5.63 -10.17 8.19
C GLU A 369 4.20 -9.94 7.69
N ASP A 370 3.42 -9.23 8.50
CA ASP A 370 1.99 -9.01 8.30
C ASP A 370 1.73 -7.71 7.52
N ASN A 371 1.23 -7.85 6.30
CA ASN A 371 0.76 -6.76 5.44
C ASN A 371 -0.69 -6.99 5.01
N ILE A 372 -1.50 -7.56 5.90
CA ILE A 372 -2.92 -7.82 5.66
C ILE A 372 -3.75 -6.58 6.02
N THR A 373 -4.54 -6.12 5.07
CA THR A 373 -5.55 -5.06 5.23
C THR A 373 -6.87 -5.65 5.74
N ILE A 374 -7.53 -4.94 6.64
CA ILE A 374 -8.84 -5.31 7.18
C ILE A 374 -9.90 -4.43 6.54
N ASP A 375 -10.72 -5.02 5.67
CA ASP A 375 -11.74 -4.29 4.92
C ASP A 375 -12.75 -3.59 5.84
N GLU A 376 -13.13 -4.22 6.96
CA GLU A 376 -14.04 -3.63 7.95
C GLU A 376 -13.59 -2.27 8.46
N ILE A 377 -12.31 -2.13 8.77
CA ILE A 377 -11.75 -0.86 9.23
C ILE A 377 -11.79 0.15 8.09
N VAL A 378 -11.35 -0.26 6.91
CA VAL A 378 -11.30 0.59 5.70
C VAL A 378 -12.67 1.18 5.35
N TRP A 379 -13.72 0.36 5.28
CA TRP A 379 -15.05 0.87 4.93
C TRP A 379 -15.72 1.59 6.09
N SER A 380 -15.45 1.21 7.35
CA SER A 380 -15.99 1.89 8.53
C SER A 380 -15.49 3.32 8.63
N ASP A 381 -14.19 3.53 8.42
CA ASP A 381 -13.58 4.86 8.42
C ASP A 381 -14.20 5.73 7.35
N MET A 382 -14.31 5.24 6.11
CA MET A 382 -14.97 6.00 5.05
C MET A 382 -16.44 6.31 5.38
N ASN A 383 -17.18 5.37 5.97
CA ASN A 383 -18.56 5.63 6.39
C ASN A 383 -18.65 6.75 7.44
N ALA A 384 -17.67 6.87 8.34
CA ALA A 384 -17.61 7.99 9.27
C ALA A 384 -17.47 9.33 8.55
N PHE A 385 -16.71 9.40 7.45
CA PHE A 385 -16.63 10.59 6.60
C PHE A 385 -17.93 10.86 5.83
N LEU A 386 -18.49 9.85 5.18
CA LEU A 386 -19.75 9.96 4.43
C LEU A 386 -20.89 10.46 5.32
N ALA A 387 -20.96 10.01 6.57
CA ALA A 387 -21.97 10.44 7.54
C ALA A 387 -21.87 11.91 7.96
N ARG A 388 -20.65 12.49 7.93
CA ARG A 388 -20.42 13.90 8.28
C ARG A 388 -20.89 14.85 7.19
N ASN A 389 -20.81 14.45 5.92
CA ASN A 389 -21.24 15.29 4.80
C ASN A 389 -22.77 15.21 4.60
N PRO A 390 -23.53 16.32 4.76
CA PRO A 390 -24.99 16.32 4.61
C PRO A 390 -25.49 15.76 3.26
N ASN A 391 -24.73 15.96 2.17
CA ASN A 391 -25.13 15.54 0.83
C ASN A 391 -24.87 14.05 0.58
N TRP A 392 -24.09 13.37 1.43
CA TRP A 392 -23.69 11.97 1.28
C TRP A 392 -24.21 11.07 2.40
N ARG A 393 -25.01 11.59 3.36
CA ARG A 393 -25.55 10.83 4.50
C ARG A 393 -26.31 9.56 4.13
N ALA A 394 -26.91 9.52 2.95
CA ALA A 394 -27.66 8.37 2.45
C ALA A 394 -26.80 7.40 1.62
N VAL A 395 -25.47 7.62 1.59
CA VAL A 395 -24.47 6.77 0.94
C VAL A 395 -23.72 5.99 2.02
N THR A 396 -23.47 4.72 1.74
CA THR A 396 -22.69 3.83 2.60
C THR A 396 -21.80 2.94 1.75
N MET A 397 -20.64 2.62 2.29
CA MET A 397 -19.73 1.62 1.75
C MET A 397 -19.77 0.35 2.59
N THR A 398 -19.66 -0.79 1.91
CA THR A 398 -19.61 -2.13 2.50
C THR A 398 -18.63 -3.00 1.72
N ALA A 399 -18.05 -4.03 2.34
CA ALA A 399 -17.32 -5.09 1.67
C ALA A 399 -17.99 -6.45 1.91
N TYR A 400 -18.20 -7.24 0.85
CA TYR A 400 -18.80 -8.59 0.94
C TYR A 400 -17.80 -9.70 0.64
N ALA A 401 -16.64 -9.35 0.12
CA ALA A 401 -15.53 -10.24 -0.11
C ALA A 401 -14.22 -9.46 0.09
N PRO A 402 -13.15 -10.12 0.52
CA PRO A 402 -11.84 -9.49 0.70
C PRO A 402 -11.42 -8.63 -0.49
N GLY A 403 -11.06 -7.38 -0.21
CA GLY A 403 -10.61 -6.39 -1.18
C GLY A 403 -11.70 -5.89 -2.12
N LYS A 404 -12.97 -6.27 -1.96
CA LYS A 404 -14.08 -5.87 -2.84
C LYS A 404 -15.06 -4.96 -2.13
N PHE A 405 -15.01 -3.69 -2.49
CA PHE A 405 -15.83 -2.66 -1.88
C PHE A 405 -17.03 -2.29 -2.76
N THR A 406 -18.15 -1.96 -2.14
CA THR A 406 -19.35 -1.48 -2.82
C THR A 406 -19.82 -0.20 -2.16
N LEU A 407 -19.91 0.87 -2.94
CA LEU A 407 -20.52 2.14 -2.54
C LEU A 407 -21.97 2.15 -3.02
N LYS A 408 -22.93 2.27 -2.10
CA LYS A 408 -24.36 2.23 -2.42
C LYS A 408 -25.11 3.31 -1.68
N GLY A 409 -26.21 3.78 -2.26
CA GLY A 409 -27.06 4.78 -1.62
C GLY A 409 -27.58 5.81 -2.59
N TYR A 410 -27.93 6.98 -2.05
CA TYR A 410 -28.55 8.05 -2.81
C TYR A 410 -27.85 9.38 -2.56
N VAL A 411 -27.70 10.14 -3.64
CA VAL A 411 -27.36 11.56 -3.62
C VAL A 411 -28.47 12.34 -4.32
N GLN A 412 -28.63 13.62 -4.01
CA GLN A 412 -29.76 14.38 -4.53
C GLN A 412 -29.55 14.76 -6.01
N THR A 413 -28.41 15.34 -6.32
CA THR A 413 -28.12 15.91 -7.64
C THR A 413 -26.97 15.20 -8.38
N GLN A 414 -26.87 15.44 -9.69
CA GLN A 414 -25.73 14.96 -10.48
C GLN A 414 -24.41 15.58 -10.00
N GLN A 415 -24.45 16.83 -9.53
CA GLN A 415 -23.26 17.49 -9.00
C GLN A 415 -22.78 16.83 -7.70
N ASP A 416 -23.70 16.43 -6.82
CA ASP A 416 -23.34 15.69 -5.60
C ASP A 416 -22.67 14.36 -5.92
N ALA A 417 -23.12 13.69 -6.99
CA ALA A 417 -22.51 12.45 -7.47
C ALA A 417 -21.08 12.67 -8.00
N LEU A 418 -20.85 13.76 -8.75
CA LEU A 418 -19.52 14.13 -9.24
C LEU A 418 -18.58 14.48 -8.08
N ASN A 419 -19.04 15.30 -7.14
CA ASN A 419 -18.26 15.67 -5.95
C ASN A 419 -17.91 14.43 -5.10
N LEU A 420 -18.85 13.50 -4.95
CA LEU A 420 -18.61 12.23 -4.27
C LEU A 420 -17.56 11.39 -5.02
N ALA A 421 -17.67 11.28 -6.34
CA ALA A 421 -16.73 10.50 -7.15
C ALA A 421 -15.30 11.07 -7.08
N GLU A 422 -15.16 12.40 -7.14
CA GLU A 422 -13.88 13.09 -6.97
C GLU A 422 -13.30 12.84 -5.58
N TYR A 423 -14.12 12.99 -4.53
CA TYR A 423 -13.68 12.74 -3.16
C TYR A 423 -13.20 11.31 -2.96
N ILE A 424 -13.96 10.31 -3.44
CA ILE A 424 -13.58 8.91 -3.37
C ILE A 424 -12.28 8.66 -4.16
N THR A 425 -12.12 9.26 -5.34
CA THR A 425 -10.89 9.12 -6.14
C THR A 425 -9.66 9.64 -5.39
N LEU A 426 -9.80 10.73 -4.64
CA LEU A 426 -8.70 11.36 -3.91
C LEU A 426 -8.41 10.69 -2.55
N ASN A 427 -9.43 10.13 -1.89
CA ASN A 427 -9.34 9.72 -0.49
C ASN A 427 -9.56 8.22 -0.25
N PHE A 428 -9.87 7.44 -1.27
CA PHE A 428 -10.06 6.00 -1.16
C PHE A 428 -8.97 5.22 -1.92
N PRO A 429 -7.95 4.70 -1.21
CA PRO A 429 -6.80 4.03 -1.85
C PRO A 429 -7.17 2.82 -2.71
N TYR A 430 -8.34 2.21 -2.47
CA TYR A 430 -8.82 1.00 -3.15
C TYR A 430 -9.87 1.31 -4.23
N ASN A 431 -9.85 2.52 -4.81
CA ASN A 431 -10.82 2.95 -5.83
C ASN A 431 -10.92 1.99 -7.03
N GLU A 432 -9.80 1.37 -7.45
CA GLU A 432 -9.81 0.38 -8.54
C GLU A 432 -10.62 -0.89 -8.21
N LYS A 433 -10.80 -1.19 -6.92
CA LYS A 433 -11.57 -2.33 -6.43
C LYS A 433 -12.98 -1.94 -5.95
N LEU A 434 -13.41 -0.69 -6.20
CA LEU A 434 -14.69 -0.15 -5.77
C LEU A 434 -15.78 -0.30 -6.84
N ASP A 435 -16.87 -0.97 -6.49
CA ASP A 435 -18.10 -0.98 -7.28
C ASP A 435 -19.03 0.17 -6.82
N ASN A 436 -19.23 1.17 -7.68
CA ASN A 436 -20.08 2.32 -7.40
C ASN A 436 -21.51 2.11 -7.90
N GLN A 437 -22.44 1.96 -6.96
CA GLN A 437 -23.87 1.76 -7.18
C GLN A 437 -24.71 2.91 -6.60
N VAL A 438 -24.15 4.11 -6.49
CA VAL A 438 -24.86 5.30 -6.00
C VAL A 438 -25.88 5.79 -7.03
N VAL A 439 -27.07 6.12 -6.57
CA VAL A 439 -28.19 6.58 -7.40
C VAL A 439 -28.43 8.08 -7.19
N VAL A 440 -28.68 8.80 -8.29
CA VAL A 440 -29.05 10.21 -8.25
C VAL A 440 -30.57 10.34 -8.15
N ALA A 441 -31.06 10.91 -7.05
CA ALA A 441 -32.48 10.97 -6.73
C ALA A 441 -33.28 11.76 -7.78
N ASN A 442 -32.84 12.95 -8.18
CA ASN A 442 -33.55 13.78 -9.17
C ASN A 442 -33.70 13.07 -10.53
N THR A 443 -32.67 12.32 -10.95
CA THR A 443 -32.71 11.52 -12.18
C THR A 443 -33.76 10.41 -12.05
N LEU A 444 -33.81 9.74 -10.90
CA LEU A 444 -34.79 8.69 -10.63
C LEU A 444 -36.23 9.26 -10.55
N GLU A 445 -36.44 10.40 -9.91
CA GLU A 445 -37.73 11.09 -9.88
C GLU A 445 -38.21 11.46 -11.29
N THR A 446 -37.31 12.00 -12.12
CA THR A 446 -37.63 12.33 -13.52
C THR A 446 -38.05 11.10 -14.30
N GLN A 447 -37.38 9.96 -14.11
CA GLN A 447 -37.75 8.69 -14.75
C GLN A 447 -39.13 8.20 -14.29
N VAL A 448 -39.42 8.24 -12.99
CA VAL A 448 -40.73 7.84 -12.45
C VAL A 448 -41.84 8.75 -12.98
N GLN A 449 -41.62 10.06 -12.99
CA GLN A 449 -42.58 11.04 -13.52
C GLN A 449 -42.85 10.80 -15.01
N ALA A 450 -41.81 10.54 -15.81
CA ALA A 450 -41.94 10.23 -17.23
C ALA A 450 -42.77 8.96 -17.45
N LEU A 451 -42.53 7.90 -16.67
CA LEU A 451 -43.27 6.64 -16.77
C LEU A 451 -44.76 6.82 -16.42
N LEU A 452 -45.07 7.59 -15.36
CA LEU A 452 -46.45 7.93 -14.99
C LEU A 452 -47.16 8.70 -16.11
N MET A 453 -46.49 9.68 -16.71
CA MET A 453 -47.03 10.47 -17.82
C MET A 453 -47.24 9.63 -19.09
N GLU A 454 -46.27 8.80 -19.46
CA GLU A 454 -46.32 7.92 -20.64
C GLU A 454 -47.52 6.97 -20.58
N LYS A 455 -47.81 6.42 -19.39
CA LYS A 455 -48.96 5.52 -19.17
C LYS A 455 -50.27 6.27 -18.88
N GLY A 456 -50.28 7.59 -18.90
CA GLY A 456 -51.48 8.43 -18.74
C GLY A 456 -51.97 8.61 -17.30
N PHE A 457 -51.16 8.31 -16.29
CA PHE A 457 -51.51 8.41 -14.87
C PHE A 457 -51.21 9.79 -14.28
N VAL A 458 -51.83 10.83 -14.83
CA VAL A 458 -51.58 12.24 -14.44
C VAL A 458 -52.12 12.62 -13.06
N ASN A 459 -53.08 11.87 -12.51
CA ASN A 459 -53.70 12.13 -11.20
C ASN A 459 -53.01 11.36 -10.05
N ILE A 460 -51.89 10.69 -10.34
CA ILE A 460 -51.10 9.98 -9.34
C ILE A 460 -49.88 10.84 -9.03
N THR A 461 -49.73 11.16 -7.76
CA THR A 461 -48.56 11.84 -7.21
C THR A 461 -47.65 10.82 -6.55
N PHE A 462 -46.38 11.18 -6.41
CA PHE A 462 -45.42 10.33 -5.73
C PHE A 462 -44.45 11.11 -4.87
N GLN A 463 -43.86 10.40 -3.92
CA GLN A 463 -42.69 10.84 -3.16
C GLN A 463 -41.64 9.75 -3.22
N LEU A 464 -40.39 10.13 -3.44
CA LEU A 464 -39.26 9.22 -3.45
C LEU A 464 -38.31 9.58 -2.33
N THR A 465 -37.96 8.61 -1.48
CA THR A 465 -36.99 8.84 -0.40
C THR A 465 -36.12 7.62 -0.24
N ALA A 466 -34.81 7.75 -0.51
CA ALA A 466 -33.84 6.66 -0.44
C ALA A 466 -34.30 5.35 -1.17
N GLY A 467 -34.95 5.52 -2.32
CA GLY A 467 -35.47 4.43 -3.15
C GLY A 467 -36.79 3.82 -2.69
N GLU A 468 -37.38 4.30 -1.61
CA GLU A 468 -38.79 4.02 -1.30
C GLU A 468 -39.67 4.97 -2.12
N LEU A 469 -40.48 4.39 -3.02
CA LEU A 469 -41.45 5.12 -3.83
C LEU A 469 -42.84 5.01 -3.20
N VAL A 470 -43.39 6.13 -2.75
CA VAL A 470 -44.76 6.22 -2.24
C VAL A 470 -45.66 6.79 -3.32
N LEU A 471 -46.70 6.06 -3.71
CA LEU A 471 -47.69 6.49 -4.71
C LEU A 471 -49.01 6.81 -4.02
N THR A 472 -49.59 7.96 -4.36
CA THR A 472 -50.90 8.42 -3.85
C THR A 472 -51.72 9.02 -4.97
N GLY A 473 -53.05 8.90 -4.93
CA GLY A 473 -53.88 9.48 -5.97
C GLY A 473 -55.27 8.89 -6.00
N ARG A 474 -55.91 8.98 -7.16
CA ARG A 474 -57.17 8.28 -7.44
C ARG A 474 -57.07 7.59 -8.79
N LEU A 475 -57.58 6.37 -8.84
CA LEU A 475 -57.65 5.56 -10.05
C LEU A 475 -59.10 5.36 -10.50
N ASN A 476 -59.33 5.40 -11.81
CA ASN A 476 -60.60 4.96 -12.38
C ASN A 476 -60.61 3.41 -12.46
N GLU A 477 -61.75 2.77 -12.19
CA GLU A 477 -61.87 1.29 -12.22
C GLU A 477 -61.37 0.68 -13.54
N SER A 478 -61.60 1.35 -14.67
CA SER A 478 -61.15 0.88 -15.99
C SER A 478 -59.62 0.79 -16.16
N SER A 479 -58.85 1.45 -15.28
CA SER A 479 -57.40 1.62 -15.40
C SER A 479 -56.59 0.74 -14.42
N GLU A 480 -57.25 -0.06 -13.58
CA GLU A 480 -56.61 -0.90 -12.55
C GLU A 480 -55.60 -1.89 -13.12
N LYS A 481 -55.94 -2.52 -14.25
CA LYS A 481 -55.07 -3.51 -14.90
C LYS A 481 -53.80 -2.88 -15.46
N ASP A 482 -53.90 -1.69 -16.05
CA ASP A 482 -52.75 -0.98 -16.62
C ASP A 482 -51.89 -0.35 -15.52
N PHE A 483 -52.50 0.10 -14.42
CA PHE A 483 -51.77 0.56 -13.24
C PHE A 483 -50.98 -0.58 -12.59
N SER A 484 -51.57 -1.78 -12.50
CA SER A 484 -50.87 -2.97 -12.02
C SER A 484 -49.65 -3.32 -12.87
N LYS A 485 -49.71 -3.11 -14.20
CA LYS A 485 -48.54 -3.28 -15.08
C LYS A 485 -47.49 -2.20 -14.82
N LEU A 486 -47.90 -0.93 -14.68
CA LEU A 486 -46.98 0.15 -14.31
C LEU A 486 -46.22 -0.17 -13.02
N LEU A 487 -46.89 -0.68 -11.98
CA LEU A 487 -46.23 -1.08 -10.73
C LEU A 487 -45.14 -2.15 -10.96
N GLN A 488 -45.34 -3.06 -11.92
CA GLN A 488 -44.32 -4.06 -12.27
C GLN A 488 -43.16 -3.47 -13.08
N GLU A 489 -43.42 -2.44 -13.89
CA GLU A 489 -42.36 -1.69 -14.59
C GLU A 489 -41.54 -0.85 -13.59
N LEU A 490 -42.19 -0.12 -12.68
CA LEU A 490 -41.54 0.67 -11.63
C LEU A 490 -40.64 -0.20 -10.74
N LYS A 491 -41.05 -1.42 -10.39
CA LYS A 491 -40.20 -2.36 -9.61
C LYS A 491 -38.89 -2.73 -10.29
N LYS A 492 -38.79 -2.56 -11.61
CA LYS A 492 -37.58 -2.89 -12.39
C LYS A 492 -36.66 -1.69 -12.58
N VAL A 493 -37.10 -0.48 -12.22
CA VAL A 493 -36.28 0.73 -12.33
C VAL A 493 -35.15 0.66 -11.31
N GLN A 494 -33.91 0.79 -11.78
CA GLN A 494 -32.73 0.75 -10.94
C GLN A 494 -32.77 1.90 -9.92
N GLY A 495 -32.57 1.57 -8.64
CA GLY A 495 -32.66 2.52 -7.53
C GLY A 495 -34.01 2.57 -6.82
N ILE A 496 -35.05 1.91 -7.35
CA ILE A 496 -36.29 1.66 -6.59
C ILE A 496 -36.11 0.38 -5.78
N ARG A 497 -36.22 0.49 -4.44
CA ARG A 497 -36.11 -0.63 -3.51
C ARG A 497 -37.45 -1.14 -3.04
N SER A 498 -38.42 -0.24 -2.86
CA SER A 498 -39.76 -0.56 -2.38
C SER A 498 -40.79 0.38 -2.97
N ILE A 499 -42.03 -0.10 -3.08
CA ILE A 499 -43.17 0.70 -3.52
C ILE A 499 -44.28 0.58 -2.49
N LYS A 500 -44.73 1.70 -1.93
CA LYS A 500 -45.93 1.80 -1.10
C LYS A 500 -47.05 2.40 -1.94
N ASN A 501 -48.10 1.62 -2.18
CA ASN A 501 -49.22 2.04 -3.01
C ASN A 501 -50.43 2.40 -2.14
N PHE A 502 -50.85 3.67 -2.20
CA PHE A 502 -52.05 4.21 -1.56
C PHE A 502 -53.01 4.88 -2.57
N VAL A 503 -52.86 4.56 -3.85
CA VAL A 503 -53.70 5.06 -4.96
C VAL A 503 -55.08 4.42 -4.95
#